data_AF-L7LZP2-F1
#
_entry.id   AF-L7LZP2-F1
#
_cell.length_a   1.000
_cell.length_b   1.000
_cell.length_c   1.000
_cell.angle_alpha   90.00
_cell.angle_beta   90.00
_cell.angle_gamma   90.00
#
_symmetry.space_group_name_H-M   'P 1'
#
loop_
_entity.id
_entity.type
_entity.pdbx_description
1 polymer ?
#
loop_
_entity_poly.entity_id
_entity_poly.type
_entity_poly.pdbx_seq_one_letter_code
_entity_poly.pdbx_strand_id
1 'polypeptide(L)'
;MDKPTLRRDAVRRRRCRVALCLLLVYALIVEWLVYLVAPYWNWPHLPLTAGIGTRLLLVADPQLLGRVNTAPGLFGFIERWDSDRYISKTFALANDYLKPHVVIFLGDLSDEGEFATDDDFRSYIERFFNIFTHIDYRQAIFLPGDNDIGGERRSVGKAELQRFNSYFRNDTFLTYRGIDFIKVNYLTTSYAYRSHLSQLGSNVRFVLSHVPLSTSFGHYIKDVVKELRPDVMLAGHRHESVHLVAEQATGSVERLELRLGADRRPLRMDLSSGRLHELRLPPCSYRMGTHWVGFGAAILDPDRVLTYGVLWSPDRLLYLAGYLVVLFVCTVLCLPAAWQLCISVWRHFCPGKPSRFYGGSLLPLLR
;
A
#
# COMPACT_ATOMS: atom_id res chain seq x y z
N MET A 1 25.26 -44.33 30.19
CA MET A 1 24.47 -43.46 29.29
C MET A 1 24.13 -44.27 28.04
N ASP A 2 22.87 -44.60 27.81
CA ASP A 2 22.46 -45.56 26.76
C ASP A 2 22.52 -44.95 25.35
N LYS A 3 23.23 -45.60 24.40
CA LYS A 3 23.28 -45.23 22.97
C LYS A 3 21.93 -44.80 22.33
N PRO A 4 20.77 -45.42 22.62
CA PRO A 4 19.47 -44.98 22.09
C PRO A 4 19.02 -43.59 22.56
N THR A 5 19.42 -43.09 23.74
CA THR A 5 19.05 -41.74 24.21
C THR A 5 19.84 -40.68 23.46
N LEU A 6 21.15 -40.89 23.27
CA LEU A 6 22.03 -40.02 22.47
C LEU A 6 21.54 -39.84 21.02
N ARG A 7 21.05 -40.93 20.40
CA ARG A 7 20.50 -40.89 19.02
C ARG A 7 19.18 -40.11 18.95
N ARG A 8 18.30 -40.24 19.96
CA ARG A 8 17.03 -39.48 20.03
C ARG A 8 17.26 -37.99 20.24
N ASP A 9 18.20 -37.61 21.10
CA ASP A 9 18.58 -36.21 21.33
C ASP A 9 19.22 -35.57 20.09
N ALA A 10 20.04 -36.32 19.35
CA ALA A 10 20.61 -35.87 18.09
C ALA A 10 19.53 -35.60 17.02
N VAL A 11 18.54 -36.48 16.89
CA VAL A 11 17.41 -36.31 15.95
C VAL A 11 16.54 -35.12 16.35
N ARG A 12 16.23 -34.95 17.63
CA ARG A 12 15.50 -33.78 18.16
C ARG A 12 16.23 -32.48 17.84
N ARG A 13 17.52 -32.38 18.18
CA ARG A 13 18.34 -31.20 17.87
C ARG A 13 18.43 -30.93 16.37
N ARG A 14 18.46 -31.97 15.53
CA ARG A 14 18.43 -31.80 14.07
C ARG A 14 17.10 -31.22 13.59
N ARG A 15 15.96 -31.72 14.08
CA ARG A 15 14.62 -31.21 13.71
C ARG A 15 14.42 -29.76 14.11
N CYS A 16 14.78 -29.39 15.33
CA CYS A 16 14.69 -27.99 15.78
C CYS A 16 15.61 -27.07 14.96
N ARG A 17 16.82 -27.52 14.60
CA ARG A 17 17.73 -26.77 13.72
C ARG A 17 17.16 -26.58 12.31
N VAL A 18 16.52 -27.62 11.75
CA VAL A 18 15.86 -27.52 10.44
C VAL A 18 14.68 -26.56 10.50
N ALA A 19 13.82 -26.66 11.51
CA ALA A 19 12.69 -25.74 11.70
C ALA A 19 13.17 -24.28 11.84
N LEU A 20 14.19 -24.03 12.66
CA LEU A 20 14.78 -22.70 12.78
C LEU A 20 15.38 -22.21 11.46
N CYS A 21 16.11 -23.07 10.73
CA CYS A 21 16.66 -22.73 9.43
C CYS A 21 15.56 -22.36 8.43
N LEU A 22 14.46 -23.12 8.37
CA LEU A 22 13.33 -22.82 7.50
C LEU A 22 12.71 -21.46 7.83
N LEU A 23 12.50 -21.15 9.11
CA LEU A 23 11.98 -19.85 9.55
C LEU A 23 12.93 -18.70 9.16
N LEU A 24 14.23 -18.86 9.40
CA LEU A 24 15.23 -17.83 9.10
C LEU A 24 15.37 -17.61 7.59
N VAL A 25 15.36 -18.68 6.79
CA VAL A 25 15.43 -18.59 5.33
C VAL A 25 14.17 -17.93 4.77
N TYR A 26 12.99 -18.33 5.24
CA TYR A 26 11.74 -17.71 4.81
C TYR A 26 11.69 -16.22 5.20
N ALA A 27 12.11 -15.88 6.42
CA ALA A 27 12.20 -14.49 6.85
C ALA A 27 13.20 -13.69 6.02
N LEU A 28 14.38 -14.24 5.70
CA LEU A 28 15.34 -13.58 4.82
C LEU A 28 14.74 -13.31 3.43
N ILE A 29 14.01 -14.28 2.87
CA ILE A 29 13.37 -14.13 1.57
C ILE A 29 12.32 -13.01 1.62
N VAL A 30 11.36 -13.12 2.54
CA VAL A 30 10.20 -12.23 2.61
C VAL A 30 10.55 -10.82 3.09
N GLU A 31 11.48 -10.68 4.03
CA GLU A 31 11.79 -9.38 4.63
C GLU A 31 12.84 -8.58 3.84
N TRP A 32 13.59 -9.25 2.96
CA TRP A 32 14.71 -8.64 2.22
C TRP A 32 14.70 -8.99 0.73
N LEU A 33 14.87 -10.27 0.37
CA LEU A 33 15.11 -10.67 -1.02
C LEU A 33 13.98 -10.24 -1.96
N VAL A 34 12.74 -10.42 -1.52
CA VAL A 34 11.54 -10.06 -2.30
C VAL A 34 11.54 -8.58 -2.71
N TYR A 35 11.96 -7.67 -1.83
CA TYR A 35 11.99 -6.23 -2.13
C TYR A 35 13.09 -5.86 -3.11
N LEU A 36 14.18 -6.63 -3.16
CA LEU A 36 15.24 -6.46 -4.15
C LEU A 36 14.83 -7.00 -5.53
N VAL A 37 14.07 -8.09 -5.53
CA VAL A 37 13.76 -8.89 -6.72
C VAL A 37 12.50 -8.39 -7.43
N ALA A 38 11.42 -8.12 -6.69
CA ALA A 38 10.11 -7.80 -7.26
C ALA A 38 10.13 -6.60 -8.24
N PRO A 39 10.85 -5.49 -7.98
CA PRO A 39 10.93 -4.38 -8.93
C PRO A 39 11.39 -4.79 -10.33
N TYR A 40 12.39 -5.68 -10.44
CA TYR A 40 12.92 -6.12 -11.73
C TYR A 40 11.93 -6.95 -12.55
N TRP A 41 11.02 -7.67 -11.89
CA TRP A 41 10.04 -8.53 -12.54
C TRP A 41 8.70 -7.84 -12.80
N ASN A 42 8.24 -7.01 -11.88
CA ASN A 42 6.87 -6.53 -11.86
C ASN A 42 6.73 -5.10 -12.40
N TRP A 43 7.81 -4.31 -12.46
CA TRP A 43 7.70 -2.92 -12.85
C TRP A 43 7.69 -2.72 -14.36
N PRO A 44 6.91 -1.74 -14.84
CA PRO A 44 6.89 -1.36 -16.24
C PRO A 44 8.22 -0.72 -16.65
N HIS A 45 8.61 -0.96 -17.90
CA HIS A 45 9.77 -0.31 -18.50
C HIS A 45 9.42 1.14 -18.88
N LEU A 46 9.68 2.06 -17.96
CA LEU A 46 9.45 3.48 -18.19
C LEU A 46 10.61 4.10 -18.99
N PRO A 47 10.34 5.04 -19.91
CA PRO A 47 11.37 5.75 -20.67
C PRO A 47 12.04 6.80 -19.77
N LEU A 48 12.90 6.35 -18.86
CA LEU A 48 13.66 7.19 -17.93
C LEU A 48 14.83 7.88 -18.66
N THR A 49 14.53 8.65 -19.70
CA THR A 49 15.55 9.42 -20.42
C THR A 49 15.92 10.65 -19.60
N ALA A 50 17.21 10.84 -19.34
CA ALA A 50 17.70 11.93 -18.52
C ALA A 50 17.30 13.31 -19.10
N GLY A 51 16.55 14.09 -18.32
CA GLY A 51 16.34 15.53 -18.54
C GLY A 51 15.19 15.95 -19.45
N ILE A 52 14.49 15.02 -20.12
CA ILE A 52 13.47 15.39 -21.13
C ILE A 52 12.06 15.45 -20.52
N GLY A 53 11.60 14.38 -19.86
CA GLY A 53 10.23 14.29 -19.33
C GLY A 53 10.09 14.72 -17.87
N THR A 54 8.91 15.25 -17.51
CA THR A 54 8.54 15.54 -16.12
C THR A 54 8.02 14.28 -15.44
N ARG A 55 8.76 13.79 -14.45
CA ARG A 55 8.45 12.56 -13.69
C ARG A 55 7.61 12.86 -12.45
N LEU A 56 6.50 12.15 -12.32
CA LEU A 56 5.53 12.27 -11.23
C LEU A 56 5.43 10.93 -10.49
N LEU A 57 5.71 10.92 -9.19
CA LEU A 57 5.39 9.78 -8.33
C LEU A 57 4.05 10.04 -7.67
N LEU A 58 3.15 9.07 -7.75
CA LEU A 58 1.79 9.19 -7.29
C LEU A 58 1.54 8.18 -6.18
N VAL A 59 1.07 8.68 -5.04
CA VAL A 59 0.87 7.93 -3.79
C VAL A 59 -0.59 8.06 -3.41
N ALA A 60 -1.31 6.94 -3.35
CA ALA A 60 -2.70 6.89 -2.94
C ALA A 60 -2.86 6.00 -1.71
N ASP A 61 -3.76 6.41 -0.81
CA ASP A 61 -4.20 5.66 0.36
C ASP A 61 -3.05 5.02 1.20
N PRO A 62 -2.06 5.80 1.67
CA PRO A 62 -1.09 5.29 2.65
C PRO A 62 -1.76 4.72 3.90
N GLN A 63 -2.83 5.37 4.36
CA GLN A 63 -3.64 5.04 5.53
C GLN A 63 -2.79 4.50 6.68
N LEU A 64 -1.88 5.36 7.16
CA LEU A 64 -1.07 5.05 8.33
C LEU A 64 -1.99 4.70 9.49
N LEU A 65 -1.83 3.47 9.97
CA LEU A 65 -2.60 2.91 11.08
C LEU A 65 -2.44 3.74 12.35
N GLY A 66 -3.56 4.10 12.96
CA GLY A 66 -3.61 4.84 14.21
C GLY A 66 -3.68 3.97 15.46
N ARG A 67 -4.27 4.50 16.53
CA ARG A 67 -4.40 3.88 17.84
C ARG A 67 -5.83 3.42 18.13
N VAL A 68 -6.83 4.03 17.51
CA VAL A 68 -8.25 3.73 17.74
C VAL A 68 -8.69 2.54 16.91
N ASN A 69 -8.38 2.54 15.61
CA ASN A 69 -8.75 1.52 14.63
C ASN A 69 -7.79 0.32 14.59
N THR A 70 -6.78 0.30 15.45
CA THR A 70 -5.77 -0.77 15.52
C THR A 70 -5.83 -1.47 16.88
N ALA A 71 -5.44 -2.75 16.94
CA ALA A 71 -5.42 -3.51 18.20
C ALA A 71 -4.64 -2.78 19.33
N PRO A 72 -5.04 -2.90 20.60
CA PRO A 72 -4.33 -2.27 21.69
C PRO A 72 -2.99 -2.97 21.99
N GLY A 73 -2.09 -2.25 22.66
CA GLY A 73 -0.85 -2.81 23.21
C GLY A 73 0.14 -3.31 22.15
N LEU A 74 0.79 -4.44 22.44
CA LEU A 74 1.89 -4.97 21.63
C LEU A 74 1.44 -5.34 20.21
N PHE A 75 0.23 -5.89 20.05
CA PHE A 75 -0.27 -6.30 18.74
C PHE A 75 -0.42 -5.11 17.80
N GLY A 76 -1.07 -4.02 18.24
CA GLY A 76 -1.17 -2.83 17.41
C GLY A 76 0.15 -2.13 17.16
N PHE A 77 1.08 -2.20 18.11
CA PHE A 77 2.44 -1.71 17.87
C PHE A 77 3.11 -2.47 16.71
N ILE A 78 3.01 -3.80 16.69
CA ILE A 78 3.58 -4.62 15.62
C ILE A 78 2.87 -4.35 14.29
N GLU A 79 1.55 -4.19 14.29
CA GLU A 79 0.78 -3.89 13.07
C GLU A 79 1.17 -2.54 12.47
N ARG A 80 1.25 -1.48 13.30
CA ARG A 80 1.72 -0.16 12.87
C ARG A 80 3.15 -0.23 12.35
N TRP A 81 4.05 -0.88 13.09
CA TRP A 81 5.45 -1.00 12.71
C TRP A 81 5.62 -1.76 11.37
N ASP A 82 4.90 -2.87 11.17
CA ASP A 82 5.01 -3.63 9.92
C ASP A 82 4.44 -2.84 8.74
N SER A 83 3.30 -2.17 8.92
CA SER A 83 2.70 -1.30 7.90
C SER A 83 3.62 -0.15 7.51
N ASP A 84 4.14 0.60 8.49
CA ASP A 84 5.02 1.74 8.24
C ASP A 84 6.31 1.32 7.55
N ARG A 85 6.92 0.23 8.02
CA ARG A 85 8.14 -0.31 7.43
C ARG A 85 7.90 -0.82 6.02
N TYR A 86 6.74 -1.44 5.75
CA TYR A 86 6.37 -1.88 4.42
C TYR A 86 6.29 -0.70 3.46
N ILE A 87 5.48 0.32 3.80
CA ILE A 87 5.27 1.51 2.97
C ILE A 87 6.61 2.24 2.77
N SER A 88 7.40 2.43 3.84
CA SER A 88 8.69 3.12 3.77
C SER A 88 9.66 2.43 2.80
N LYS A 89 9.77 1.08 2.87
CA LYS A 89 10.63 0.31 1.98
C LYS A 89 10.17 0.41 0.52
N THR A 90 8.90 0.18 0.26
CA THR A 90 8.38 0.15 -1.12
C THR A 90 8.38 1.54 -1.75
N PHE A 91 8.06 2.57 -0.96
CA PHE A 91 8.18 3.96 -1.37
C PHE A 91 9.62 4.34 -1.70
N ALA A 92 10.58 4.02 -0.84
CA ALA A 92 12.00 4.34 -1.07
C ALA A 92 12.50 3.72 -2.39
N LEU A 93 12.12 2.47 -2.68
CA LEU A 93 12.44 1.81 -3.95
C LEU A 93 11.80 2.54 -5.14
N ALA A 94 10.51 2.87 -5.05
CA ALA A 94 9.79 3.57 -6.12
C ALA A 94 10.37 4.98 -6.38
N ASN A 95 10.70 5.71 -5.31
CA ASN A 95 11.30 7.02 -5.36
C ASN A 95 12.72 6.99 -5.95
N ASP A 96 13.56 6.03 -5.56
CA ASP A 96 14.91 5.88 -6.11
C ASP A 96 14.92 5.49 -7.60
N TYR A 97 13.98 4.63 -8.01
CA TYR A 97 13.83 4.24 -9.41
C TYR A 97 13.34 5.38 -10.29
N LEU A 98 12.27 6.06 -9.88
CA LEU A 98 11.65 7.09 -10.71
C LEU A 98 12.39 8.43 -10.62
N LYS A 99 13.02 8.74 -9.48
CA LYS A 99 13.63 10.04 -9.16
C LYS A 99 12.68 11.19 -9.52
N PRO A 100 11.49 11.24 -8.89
CA PRO A 100 10.41 12.13 -9.32
C PRO A 100 10.78 13.62 -9.16
N HIS A 101 10.21 14.47 -10.02
CA HIS A 101 10.27 15.92 -9.84
C HIS A 101 9.14 16.44 -8.94
N VAL A 102 8.00 15.73 -8.93
CA VAL A 102 6.80 16.06 -8.15
C VAL A 102 6.27 14.75 -7.54
N VAL A 103 5.90 14.78 -6.27
CA VAL A 103 5.24 13.66 -5.58
C VAL A 103 3.84 14.08 -5.20
N ILE A 104 2.83 13.30 -5.56
CA ILE A 104 1.42 13.64 -5.36
C ILE A 104 0.79 12.61 -4.43
N PHE A 105 0.33 13.06 -3.28
CA PHE A 105 -0.41 12.29 -2.29
C PHE A 105 -1.91 12.54 -2.47
N LEU A 106 -2.65 11.52 -2.88
CA LEU A 106 -4.06 11.61 -3.29
C LEU A 106 -5.05 11.36 -2.16
N GLY A 107 -4.69 11.69 -0.91
CA GLY A 107 -5.59 11.53 0.25
C GLY A 107 -5.44 10.21 0.99
N ASP A 108 -6.19 10.15 2.09
CA ASP A 108 -6.19 9.06 3.06
C ASP A 108 -4.78 8.76 3.57
N LEU A 109 -4.13 9.79 4.09
CA LEU A 109 -2.77 9.70 4.62
C LEU A 109 -2.74 8.93 5.94
N SER A 110 -3.79 9.07 6.76
CA SER A 110 -4.03 8.31 8.00
C SER A 110 -5.36 7.55 7.92
N ASP A 111 -5.45 6.40 8.59
CA ASP A 111 -6.67 5.60 8.68
C ASP A 111 -7.75 6.17 9.62
N GLU A 112 -7.39 7.14 10.46
CA GLU A 112 -8.27 7.68 11.49
C GLU A 112 -8.01 9.17 11.77
N GLY A 113 -7.44 9.90 10.82
CA GLY A 113 -7.16 11.33 10.96
C GLY A 113 -8.40 12.15 11.36
N GLU A 114 -9.58 11.68 10.94
CA GLU A 114 -10.87 12.25 11.28
C GLU A 114 -11.28 12.04 12.76
N PHE A 115 -10.78 11.01 13.44
CA PHE A 115 -11.09 10.72 14.85
C PHE A 115 -9.94 11.05 15.80
N ALA A 116 -8.75 11.30 15.26
CA ALA A 116 -7.55 11.51 16.06
C ALA A 116 -7.65 12.74 16.97
N THR A 117 -7.15 12.60 18.19
CA THR A 117 -6.78 13.73 19.04
C THR A 117 -5.63 14.51 18.39
N ASP A 118 -5.40 15.76 18.79
CA ASP A 118 -4.29 16.55 18.22
C ASP A 118 -2.92 15.93 18.49
N ASP A 119 -2.76 15.25 19.64
CA ASP A 119 -1.51 14.57 19.99
C ASP A 119 -1.31 13.29 19.17
N ASP A 120 -2.37 12.49 18.98
CA ASP A 120 -2.31 11.32 18.11
C ASP A 120 -2.05 11.70 16.66
N PHE A 121 -2.76 12.73 16.17
CA PHE A 121 -2.57 13.24 14.82
C PHE A 121 -1.13 13.70 14.61
N ARG A 122 -0.54 14.45 15.55
CA ARG A 122 0.87 14.85 15.49
C ARG A 122 1.79 13.63 15.38
N SER A 123 1.56 12.60 16.18
CA SER A 123 2.34 11.35 16.12
C SER A 123 2.20 10.64 14.77
N TYR A 124 1.02 10.67 14.14
CA TYR A 124 0.80 10.07 12.82
C TYR A 124 1.53 10.86 11.74
N ILE A 125 1.53 12.19 11.83
CA ILE A 125 2.26 13.07 10.93
C ILE A 125 3.78 12.91 11.06
N GLU A 126 4.31 12.77 12.28
CA GLU A 126 5.74 12.46 12.48
C GLU A 126 6.13 11.14 11.82
N ARG A 127 5.32 10.09 11.97
CA ARG A 127 5.51 8.81 11.28
C ARG A 127 5.44 8.97 9.76
N PHE A 128 4.48 9.75 9.25
CA PHE A 128 4.33 10.03 7.83
C PHE A 128 5.61 10.65 7.24
N PHE A 129 6.15 11.69 7.89
CA PHE A 129 7.39 12.33 7.44
C PHE A 129 8.61 11.40 7.52
N ASN A 130 8.64 10.47 8.49
CA ASN A 130 9.70 9.46 8.59
C ASN A 130 9.60 8.35 7.53
N ILE A 131 8.40 8.03 7.06
CA ILE A 131 8.16 7.04 6.01
C ILE A 131 8.53 7.62 4.64
N PHE A 132 8.03 8.81 4.33
CA PHE A 132 8.14 9.44 3.01
C PHE A 132 9.36 10.37 2.92
N THR A 133 10.52 9.89 3.34
CA THR A 133 11.77 10.68 3.32
C THR A 133 12.35 10.83 1.92
N HIS A 134 13.35 11.72 1.78
CA HIS A 134 14.09 11.93 0.53
C HIS A 134 13.24 12.42 -0.66
N ILE A 135 12.21 13.22 -0.37
CA ILE A 135 11.47 14.00 -1.36
C ILE A 135 11.65 15.50 -1.15
N ASP A 136 11.44 16.28 -2.20
CA ASP A 136 11.31 17.72 -2.08
C ASP A 136 9.88 18.08 -1.68
N TYR A 137 9.65 18.30 -0.39
CA TYR A 137 8.33 18.68 0.15
C TYR A 137 7.81 20.01 -0.39
N ARG A 138 8.66 20.87 -0.96
CA ARG A 138 8.21 22.11 -1.60
C ARG A 138 7.46 21.83 -2.92
N GLN A 139 7.66 20.64 -3.50
CA GLN A 139 7.13 20.16 -4.78
C GLN A 139 6.19 18.97 -4.56
N ALA A 140 5.97 18.58 -3.30
CA ALA A 140 4.98 17.59 -2.95
C ALA A 140 3.58 18.21 -2.88
N ILE A 141 2.60 17.52 -3.43
CA ILE A 141 1.20 17.94 -3.45
C ILE A 141 0.42 16.99 -2.54
N PHE A 142 -0.36 17.53 -1.62
CA PHE A 142 -1.18 16.76 -0.69
C PHE A 142 -2.66 17.11 -0.87
N LEU A 143 -3.48 16.08 -0.94
CA LEU A 143 -4.93 16.16 -0.85
C LEU A 143 -5.36 15.43 0.43
N PRO A 144 -6.41 15.91 1.12
CA PRO A 144 -7.06 15.12 2.15
C PRO A 144 -8.01 14.08 1.53
N GLY A 145 -8.11 12.92 2.16
CA GLY A 145 -9.18 11.94 1.91
C GLY A 145 -10.24 11.92 3.01
N ASP A 146 -11.22 11.03 2.90
CA ASP A 146 -12.32 10.96 3.85
C ASP A 146 -11.89 10.44 5.22
N ASN A 147 -10.87 9.58 5.32
CA ASN A 147 -10.31 9.16 6.60
C ASN A 147 -9.48 10.26 7.27
N ASP A 148 -9.03 11.27 6.52
CA ASP A 148 -8.28 12.41 7.07
C ASP A 148 -9.19 13.49 7.68
N ILE A 149 -10.31 13.82 6.99
CA ILE A 149 -11.15 14.99 7.33
C ILE A 149 -12.64 14.68 7.53
N GLY A 150 -13.04 13.41 7.39
CA GLY A 150 -14.43 12.98 7.28
C GLY A 150 -14.94 13.07 5.83
N GLY A 151 -16.16 12.58 5.59
CA GLY A 151 -16.81 12.59 4.28
C GLY A 151 -17.49 11.27 3.92
N GLU A 152 -17.17 10.18 4.61
CA GLU A 152 -17.84 8.88 4.45
C GLU A 152 -18.71 8.56 5.67
N ARG A 153 -18.09 8.35 6.84
CA ARG A 153 -18.80 7.96 8.08
C ARG A 153 -19.51 9.11 8.77
N ARG A 154 -18.98 10.32 8.58
CA ARG A 154 -19.51 11.58 9.10
C ARG A 154 -19.28 12.69 8.08
N SER A 155 -20.00 13.79 8.23
CA SER A 155 -19.75 14.99 7.44
C SER A 155 -18.32 15.50 7.64
N VAL A 156 -17.76 16.14 6.61
CA VAL A 156 -16.45 16.78 6.69
C VAL A 156 -16.38 17.73 7.89
N GLY A 157 -15.41 17.51 8.76
CA GLY A 157 -15.17 18.32 9.94
C GLY A 157 -14.33 19.56 9.63
N LYS A 158 -14.81 20.75 10.02
CA LYS A 158 -14.08 22.01 9.79
C LYS A 158 -12.75 22.04 10.54
N ALA A 159 -12.72 21.52 11.77
CA ALA A 159 -11.52 21.50 12.61
C ALA A 159 -10.47 20.55 12.03
N GLU A 160 -10.89 19.40 11.52
CA GLU A 160 -10.05 18.37 10.93
C GLU A 160 -9.48 18.82 9.60
N LEU A 161 -10.28 19.48 8.76
CA LEU A 161 -9.78 20.13 7.54
C LEU A 161 -8.76 21.23 7.86
N GLN A 162 -9.01 22.06 8.87
CA GLN A 162 -8.07 23.09 9.31
C GLN A 162 -6.78 22.49 9.87
N ARG A 163 -6.89 21.40 10.64
CA ARG A 163 -5.76 20.65 11.20
C ARG A 163 -4.93 20.00 10.09
N PHE A 164 -5.56 19.36 9.11
CA PHE A 164 -4.85 18.82 7.95
C PHE A 164 -4.06 19.93 7.22
N ASN A 165 -4.72 21.06 6.97
CA ASN A 165 -4.13 22.21 6.27
C ASN A 165 -3.07 22.98 7.08
N SER A 166 -2.91 22.70 8.38
CA SER A 166 -1.82 23.30 9.19
C SER A 166 -0.50 22.55 9.01
N TYR A 167 -0.54 21.26 8.65
CA TYR A 167 0.64 20.45 8.36
C TYR A 167 0.95 20.36 6.86
N PHE A 168 -0.09 20.34 6.02
CA PHE A 168 0.04 20.22 4.57
C PHE A 168 -0.42 21.51 3.87
N ARG A 169 0.27 21.87 2.78
CA ARG A 169 -0.07 23.07 2.02
C ARG A 169 -1.49 23.00 1.46
N ASN A 170 -2.28 24.04 1.72
CA ASN A 170 -3.64 24.21 1.22
C ASN A 170 -3.71 25.05 -0.07
N ASP A 171 -2.65 25.05 -0.87
CA ASP A 171 -2.66 25.64 -2.21
C ASP A 171 -3.61 24.85 -3.11
N THR A 172 -4.53 25.54 -3.80
CA THR A 172 -5.49 24.91 -4.72
C THR A 172 -4.93 24.71 -6.11
N PHE A 173 -3.80 25.37 -6.42
CA PHE A 173 -3.20 25.43 -7.74
C PHE A 173 -1.67 25.46 -7.63
N LEU A 174 -0.99 24.66 -8.46
CA LEU A 174 0.47 24.66 -8.58
C LEU A 174 0.86 24.44 -10.04
N THR A 175 1.75 25.27 -10.58
CA THR A 175 2.33 25.07 -11.91
C THR A 175 3.77 24.58 -11.79
N TYR A 176 4.13 23.53 -12.53
CA TYR A 176 5.50 23.04 -12.63
C TYR A 176 5.80 22.51 -14.03
N ARG A 177 6.85 23.05 -14.67
CA ARG A 177 7.33 22.63 -16.01
C ARG A 177 6.21 22.49 -17.07
N GLY A 178 5.31 23.46 -17.15
CA GLY A 178 4.21 23.45 -18.13
C GLY A 178 3.05 22.51 -17.79
N ILE A 179 2.98 22.03 -16.54
CA ILE A 179 1.86 21.28 -15.98
C ILE A 179 1.18 22.13 -14.92
N ASP A 180 -0.14 22.25 -15.02
CA ASP A 180 -1.00 22.87 -14.02
C ASP A 180 -1.66 21.77 -13.18
N PHE A 181 -1.30 21.69 -11.91
CA PHE A 181 -1.93 20.82 -10.92
C PHE A 181 -3.02 21.57 -10.18
N ILE A 182 -4.26 21.12 -10.32
CA ILE A 182 -5.45 21.77 -9.76
C ILE A 182 -6.08 20.81 -8.75
N LYS A 183 -6.10 21.19 -7.47
CA LYS A 183 -6.75 20.40 -6.42
C LYS A 183 -8.26 20.65 -6.45
N VAL A 184 -9.02 19.57 -6.58
CA VAL A 184 -10.48 19.54 -6.52
C VAL A 184 -10.87 18.64 -5.36
N ASN A 185 -11.58 19.19 -4.38
CA ASN A 185 -12.01 18.44 -3.22
C ASN A 185 -13.51 18.13 -3.31
N TYR A 186 -13.83 16.92 -3.77
CA TYR A 186 -15.21 16.45 -3.88
C TYR A 186 -15.92 16.35 -2.52
N LEU A 187 -15.21 16.01 -1.44
CA LEU A 187 -15.78 15.84 -0.09
C LEU A 187 -16.37 17.15 0.45
N THR A 188 -15.78 18.29 0.08
CA THR A 188 -16.27 19.63 0.47
C THR A 188 -17.06 20.32 -0.63
N THR A 189 -17.07 19.78 -1.85
CA THR A 189 -17.64 20.42 -3.06
C THR A 189 -17.16 21.86 -3.27
N SER A 190 -15.90 22.14 -2.90
CA SER A 190 -15.35 23.49 -2.91
C SER A 190 -15.04 23.98 -4.33
N TYR A 191 -15.47 25.21 -4.64
CA TYR A 191 -15.13 25.92 -5.90
C TYR A 191 -13.86 26.76 -5.80
N ALA A 192 -12.99 26.50 -4.81
CA ALA A 192 -11.77 27.29 -4.59
C ALA A 192 -10.78 27.28 -5.78
N TYR A 193 -10.92 26.35 -6.73
CA TYR A 193 -10.16 26.37 -7.99
C TYR A 193 -10.54 27.56 -8.89
N ARG A 194 -11.76 28.12 -8.76
CA ARG A 194 -12.27 29.18 -9.65
C ARG A 194 -11.43 30.46 -9.60
N SER A 195 -10.76 30.72 -8.48
CA SER A 195 -9.85 31.87 -8.34
C SER A 195 -8.61 31.80 -9.23
N HIS A 196 -8.31 30.64 -9.82
CA HIS A 196 -7.14 30.41 -10.67
C HIS A 196 -7.51 30.18 -12.15
N LEU A 197 -8.80 30.25 -12.52
CA LEU A 197 -9.23 30.03 -13.91
C LEU A 197 -8.58 30.99 -14.90
N SER A 198 -8.36 32.25 -14.49
CA SER A 198 -7.68 33.26 -15.32
C SER A 198 -6.19 32.98 -15.53
N GLN A 199 -5.58 32.12 -14.71
CA GLN A 199 -4.18 31.73 -14.80
C GLN A 199 -3.98 30.51 -15.73
N LEU A 200 -5.07 29.80 -16.08
CA LEU A 200 -5.01 28.64 -16.95
C LEU A 200 -4.61 29.06 -18.37
N GLY A 201 -3.45 28.57 -18.79
CA GLY A 201 -2.91 28.80 -20.13
C GLY A 201 -3.04 27.57 -21.02
N SER A 202 -2.01 27.35 -21.83
CA SER A 202 -1.86 26.19 -22.72
C SER A 202 -1.17 24.99 -22.04
N ASN A 203 -0.84 25.09 -20.75
CA ASN A 203 -0.24 24.02 -19.96
C ASN A 203 -1.14 22.77 -19.93
N VAL A 204 -0.53 21.62 -19.68
CA VAL A 204 -1.26 20.36 -19.48
C VAL A 204 -1.91 20.41 -18.10
N ARG A 205 -3.21 20.10 -18.02
CA ARG A 205 -4.00 20.26 -16.80
C ARG A 205 -4.26 18.93 -16.14
N PHE A 206 -3.70 18.79 -14.93
CA PHE A 206 -3.91 17.68 -14.03
C PHE A 206 -4.89 18.10 -12.94
N VAL A 207 -6.10 17.54 -12.97
CA VAL A 207 -7.05 17.68 -11.88
C VAL A 207 -6.82 16.56 -10.88
N LEU A 208 -6.62 16.94 -9.62
CA LEU A 208 -6.32 16.02 -8.53
C LEU A 208 -7.54 15.97 -7.61
N SER A 209 -8.03 14.78 -7.30
CA SER A 209 -9.11 14.56 -6.33
C SER A 209 -8.84 13.29 -5.56
N HIS A 210 -9.22 13.20 -4.29
CA HIS A 210 -9.17 11.93 -3.58
C HIS A 210 -10.24 10.96 -4.14
N VAL A 211 -11.49 11.40 -4.19
CA VAL A 211 -12.62 10.64 -4.76
C VAL A 211 -12.62 10.74 -6.29
N PRO A 212 -12.75 9.62 -7.04
CA PRO A 212 -12.85 9.66 -8.49
C PRO A 212 -14.05 10.46 -8.99
N LEU A 213 -13.82 11.29 -10.01
CA LEU A 213 -14.82 12.23 -10.50
C LEU A 213 -15.74 11.59 -11.55
N SER A 214 -15.28 10.62 -12.36
CA SER A 214 -16.12 9.97 -13.40
C SER A 214 -17.28 9.14 -12.87
N THR A 215 -17.11 8.53 -11.70
CA THR A 215 -18.16 7.76 -11.00
C THR A 215 -19.06 8.62 -10.12
N SER A 216 -18.63 9.85 -9.86
CA SER A 216 -19.38 10.81 -9.07
C SER A 216 -20.38 11.56 -9.95
N PHE A 217 -21.59 11.79 -9.46
CA PHE A 217 -22.64 12.48 -10.19
C PHE A 217 -22.97 13.81 -9.51
N GLY A 218 -23.21 14.86 -10.30
CA GLY A 218 -23.69 16.12 -9.77
C GLY A 218 -23.30 17.33 -10.61
N HIS A 219 -23.91 18.47 -10.31
CA HIS A 219 -23.59 19.75 -10.95
C HIS A 219 -22.13 20.16 -10.70
N TYR A 220 -21.61 19.88 -9.50
CA TYR A 220 -20.22 20.19 -9.15
C TYR A 220 -19.21 19.55 -10.12
N ILE A 221 -19.36 18.27 -10.43
CA ILE A 221 -18.47 17.56 -11.36
C ILE A 221 -18.59 18.13 -12.78
N LYS A 222 -19.83 18.42 -13.22
CA LYS A 222 -20.06 19.02 -14.53
C LYS A 222 -19.37 20.36 -14.65
N ASP A 223 -19.46 21.20 -13.63
CA ASP A 223 -18.79 22.51 -13.58
C ASP A 223 -17.27 22.33 -13.60
N VAL A 224 -16.71 21.45 -12.76
CA VAL A 224 -15.27 21.14 -12.73
C VAL A 224 -14.76 20.72 -14.12
N VAL A 225 -15.39 19.74 -14.76
CA VAL A 225 -14.97 19.24 -16.09
C VAL A 225 -15.10 20.33 -17.14
N LYS A 226 -16.21 21.07 -17.14
CA LYS A 226 -16.51 22.10 -18.15
C LYS A 226 -15.61 23.31 -18.01
N GLU A 227 -15.34 23.78 -16.80
CA GLU A 227 -14.57 24.99 -16.54
C GLU A 227 -13.06 24.74 -16.62
N LEU A 228 -12.57 23.63 -16.06
CA LEU A 228 -11.13 23.33 -16.05
C LEU A 228 -10.66 22.68 -17.35
N ARG A 229 -11.55 21.95 -18.06
CA ARG A 229 -11.22 21.14 -19.24
C ARG A 229 -9.91 20.36 -19.03
N PRO A 230 -9.89 19.42 -18.07
CA PRO A 230 -8.68 18.68 -17.73
C PRO A 230 -8.25 17.75 -18.86
N ASP A 231 -6.94 17.57 -19.00
CA ASP A 231 -6.35 16.53 -19.84
C ASP A 231 -6.28 15.21 -19.05
N VAL A 232 -5.92 15.33 -17.76
CA VAL A 232 -5.74 14.19 -16.85
C VAL A 232 -6.45 14.45 -15.52
N MET A 233 -7.15 13.45 -15.02
CA MET A 233 -7.67 13.38 -13.66
C MET A 233 -6.95 12.27 -12.89
N LEU A 234 -6.51 12.54 -11.66
CA LEU A 234 -5.88 11.56 -10.78
C LEU A 234 -6.72 11.38 -9.52
N ALA A 235 -7.00 10.13 -9.14
CA ALA A 235 -7.75 9.80 -7.94
C ALA A 235 -7.31 8.52 -7.22
N GLY A 236 -7.59 8.44 -5.92
CA GLY A 236 -7.39 7.27 -5.05
C GLY A 236 -8.73 6.65 -4.63
N HIS A 237 -8.89 6.37 -3.32
CA HIS A 237 -10.13 6.01 -2.62
C HIS A 237 -10.76 4.65 -2.98
N ARG A 238 -10.74 4.23 -4.25
CA ARG A 238 -11.40 2.98 -4.69
C ARG A 238 -10.54 1.73 -4.53
N HIS A 239 -9.29 1.91 -4.11
CA HIS A 239 -8.30 0.84 -3.92
C HIS A 239 -8.10 -0.06 -5.16
N GLU A 240 -8.23 0.54 -6.35
CA GLU A 240 -8.16 -0.15 -7.64
C GLU A 240 -7.22 0.59 -8.59
N SER A 241 -6.65 -0.14 -9.56
CA SER A 241 -5.87 0.47 -10.63
C SER A 241 -6.62 0.43 -11.96
N VAL A 242 -7.13 1.59 -12.36
CA VAL A 242 -8.01 1.72 -13.51
C VAL A 242 -7.64 2.95 -14.31
N HIS A 243 -7.58 2.79 -15.63
CA HIS A 243 -7.52 3.89 -16.59
C HIS A 243 -8.87 4.01 -17.30
N LEU A 244 -9.45 5.20 -17.21
CA LEU A 244 -10.67 5.57 -17.92
C LEU A 244 -10.38 6.62 -18.98
N VAL A 245 -10.99 6.43 -20.15
CA VAL A 245 -10.95 7.42 -21.24
C VAL A 245 -12.37 7.89 -21.52
N ALA A 246 -12.53 9.20 -21.64
CA ALA A 246 -13.78 9.84 -22.00
C ALA A 246 -13.57 10.82 -23.15
N GLU A 247 -14.39 10.72 -24.19
CA GLU A 247 -14.40 11.67 -25.30
C GLU A 247 -15.32 12.86 -24.96
N GLN A 248 -14.77 14.08 -24.92
CA GLN A 248 -15.52 15.28 -24.54
C GLN A 248 -16.31 15.90 -25.72
N ALA A 249 -15.96 15.57 -26.96
CA ALA A 249 -16.40 16.31 -28.15
C ALA A 249 -17.86 16.05 -28.58
N THR A 250 -18.44 14.89 -28.26
CA THR A 250 -19.72 14.43 -28.82
C THR A 250 -20.89 14.46 -27.83
N GLY A 251 -20.65 14.79 -26.55
CA GLY A 251 -21.67 14.77 -25.50
C GLY A 251 -22.11 13.34 -25.08
N SER A 252 -21.69 12.32 -25.82
CA SER A 252 -21.76 10.91 -25.48
C SER A 252 -20.43 10.45 -24.90
N VAL A 253 -20.42 10.07 -23.63
CA VAL A 253 -19.21 9.53 -22.98
C VAL A 253 -19.06 8.07 -23.38
N GLU A 254 -18.34 7.77 -24.46
CA GLU A 254 -17.85 6.42 -24.69
C GLU A 254 -16.74 6.15 -23.65
N ARG A 255 -17.08 5.38 -22.62
CA ARG A 255 -16.17 5.06 -21.52
C ARG A 255 -15.43 3.77 -21.83
N LEU A 256 -14.14 3.88 -22.12
CA LEU A 256 -13.25 2.73 -22.11
C LEU A 256 -12.65 2.61 -20.72
N GLU A 257 -12.88 1.48 -20.05
CA GLU A 257 -12.27 1.13 -18.77
C GLU A 257 -11.22 0.05 -18.96
N LEU A 258 -9.99 0.33 -18.55
CA LEU A 258 -8.88 -0.62 -18.56
C LEU A 258 -8.37 -0.81 -17.13
N ARG A 259 -8.46 -2.04 -16.62
CA ARG A 259 -7.80 -2.41 -15.36
C ARG A 259 -6.33 -2.70 -15.62
N LEU A 260 -5.46 -2.10 -14.82
CA LEU A 260 -4.02 -2.26 -14.96
C LEU A 260 -3.56 -3.44 -14.11
N GLY A 261 -2.80 -4.33 -14.73
CA GLY A 261 -2.20 -5.47 -14.06
C GLY A 261 -0.72 -5.25 -13.82
N ALA A 262 -0.02 -6.32 -13.43
CA ALA A 262 1.44 -6.35 -13.39
C ALA A 262 2.06 -6.54 -14.79
N ASP A 263 1.43 -6.01 -15.83
CA ASP A 263 1.99 -6.02 -17.16
C ASP A 263 3.15 -5.02 -17.24
N ARG A 264 4.30 -5.47 -17.77
CA ARG A 264 5.51 -4.66 -17.84
C ARG A 264 5.44 -3.55 -18.90
N ARG A 265 4.26 -3.30 -19.45
CA ARG A 265 4.01 -2.34 -20.53
C ARG A 265 3.33 -1.11 -19.94
N PRO A 266 3.99 0.05 -19.96
CA PRO A 266 3.32 1.27 -19.53
C PRO A 266 2.26 1.69 -20.56
N LEU A 267 1.21 2.34 -20.07
CA LEU A 267 0.26 3.07 -20.90
C LEU A 267 0.92 4.30 -21.48
N ARG A 268 0.66 4.58 -22.76
CA ARG A 268 1.04 5.83 -23.41
C ARG A 268 -0.22 6.54 -23.88
N MET A 269 -0.38 7.79 -23.45
CA MET A 269 -1.56 8.60 -23.71
C MET A 269 -1.12 9.88 -24.41
N ASP A 270 -1.69 10.14 -25.57
CA ASP A 270 -1.50 11.40 -26.28
C ASP A 270 -2.54 12.41 -25.78
N LEU A 271 -2.08 13.36 -24.96
CA LEU A 271 -2.93 14.39 -24.37
C LEU A 271 -3.35 15.48 -25.38
N SER A 272 -2.78 15.48 -26.59
CA SER A 272 -3.23 16.39 -27.65
C SER A 272 -4.51 15.92 -28.37
N SER A 273 -4.93 14.68 -28.13
CA SER A 273 -6.10 14.05 -28.76
C SER A 273 -7.46 14.66 -28.36
N GLY A 274 -7.49 15.53 -27.33
CA GLY A 274 -8.73 16.11 -26.81
C GLY A 274 -9.58 15.14 -25.97
N ARG A 275 -9.03 13.97 -25.63
CA ARG A 275 -9.65 12.99 -24.73
C ARG A 275 -9.32 13.33 -23.28
N LEU A 276 -10.26 13.07 -22.38
CA LEU A 276 -10.05 13.12 -20.94
C LEU A 276 -9.59 11.76 -20.45
N HIS A 277 -8.47 11.74 -19.73
CA HIS A 277 -7.92 10.54 -19.11
C HIS A 277 -8.12 10.62 -17.59
N GLU A 278 -8.78 9.65 -16.98
CA GLU A 278 -8.79 9.52 -15.52
C GLU A 278 -8.02 8.28 -15.09
N LEU A 279 -7.04 8.47 -14.22
CA LEU A 279 -6.25 7.40 -13.62
C LEU A 279 -6.69 7.26 -12.16
N ARG A 280 -7.19 6.07 -11.82
CA ARG A 280 -7.42 5.64 -10.45
C ARG A 280 -6.24 4.82 -9.98
N LEU A 281 -5.72 5.17 -8.83
CA LEU A 281 -4.48 4.63 -8.32
C LEU A 281 -4.74 3.51 -7.31
N PRO A 282 -3.91 2.45 -7.36
CA PRO A 282 -3.94 1.45 -6.30
C PRO A 282 -3.41 2.06 -5.00
N PRO A 283 -3.81 1.50 -3.85
CA PRO A 283 -3.30 1.94 -2.56
C PRO A 283 -1.83 1.52 -2.43
N CYS A 284 -1.02 2.30 -1.71
CA CYS A 284 0.36 1.90 -1.42
C CYS A 284 0.48 1.03 -0.15
N SER A 285 -0.61 0.87 0.59
CA SER A 285 -0.68 0.10 1.83
C SER A 285 -1.47 -1.20 1.67
N TYR A 286 -0.86 -2.33 2.08
CA TYR A 286 -1.55 -3.64 2.10
C TYR A 286 -2.63 -3.73 3.17
N ARG A 287 -2.67 -2.76 4.10
CA ARG A 287 -3.71 -2.69 5.13
C ARG A 287 -5.09 -2.35 4.58
N MET A 288 -5.15 -1.98 3.29
CA MET A 288 -6.39 -1.80 2.54
C MET A 288 -7.10 -3.09 2.15
N GLY A 289 -6.55 -4.24 2.56
CA GLY A 289 -7.17 -5.54 2.31
C GLY A 289 -7.10 -5.99 0.86
N THR A 290 -6.20 -5.41 0.08
CA THR A 290 -5.97 -5.77 -1.33
C THR A 290 -4.56 -6.31 -1.55
N HIS A 291 -4.44 -7.21 -2.51
CA HIS A 291 -3.16 -7.76 -2.99
C HIS A 291 -2.49 -6.86 -4.04
N TRP A 292 -3.24 -5.92 -4.61
CA TRP A 292 -2.80 -5.01 -5.67
C TRP A 292 -2.38 -3.68 -5.07
N VAL A 293 -1.17 -3.65 -4.53
CA VAL A 293 -0.57 -2.48 -3.87
C VAL A 293 0.61 -1.93 -4.66
N GLY A 294 0.73 -0.62 -4.76
CA GLY A 294 1.79 -0.02 -5.56
C GLY A 294 1.79 1.50 -5.55
N PHE A 295 2.61 2.06 -6.43
CA PHE A 295 2.70 3.51 -6.65
C PHE A 295 2.46 3.81 -8.13
N GLY A 296 1.71 4.86 -8.42
CA GLY A 296 1.61 5.35 -9.79
C GLY A 296 2.91 6.04 -10.19
N ALA A 297 3.43 5.74 -11.37
CA ALA A 297 4.60 6.41 -11.94
C ALA A 297 4.23 6.96 -13.30
N ALA A 298 4.35 8.28 -13.44
CA ALA A 298 4.01 8.97 -14.68
C ALA A 298 5.19 9.81 -15.19
N ILE A 299 5.35 9.89 -16.49
CA ILE A 299 6.34 10.72 -17.18
C ILE A 299 5.61 11.48 -18.28
N LEU A 300 5.55 12.80 -18.15
CA LEU A 300 5.03 13.67 -19.19
C LEU A 300 6.20 14.17 -20.05
N ASP A 301 6.21 13.75 -21.31
CA ASP A 301 7.20 14.21 -22.28
C ASP A 301 6.81 15.59 -22.87
N PRO A 302 7.78 16.37 -23.40
CA PRO A 302 7.51 17.70 -23.97
C PRO A 302 6.52 17.70 -25.15
N ASP A 303 6.35 16.56 -25.82
CA ASP A 303 5.38 16.35 -26.89
C ASP A 303 3.95 16.07 -26.38
N ARG A 304 3.70 16.25 -25.08
CA ARG A 304 2.42 15.99 -24.39
C ARG A 304 2.00 14.52 -24.41
N VAL A 305 2.95 13.61 -24.59
CA VAL A 305 2.71 12.19 -24.36
C VAL A 305 2.93 11.88 -22.89
N LEU A 306 1.88 11.36 -22.24
CA LEU A 306 1.95 10.86 -20.87
C LEU A 306 2.20 9.36 -20.88
N THR A 307 3.35 8.94 -20.37
CA THR A 307 3.64 7.54 -20.11
C THR A 307 3.34 7.23 -18.65
N TYR A 308 2.44 6.28 -18.39
CA TYR A 308 2.00 5.90 -17.05
C TYR A 308 2.14 4.40 -16.82
N GLY A 309 2.53 4.01 -15.62
CA GLY A 309 2.46 2.63 -15.17
C GLY A 309 2.46 2.54 -13.65
N VAL A 310 2.20 1.34 -13.13
CA VAL A 310 2.17 1.09 -11.70
C VAL A 310 3.44 0.35 -11.27
N LEU A 311 4.12 0.89 -10.28
CA LEU A 311 5.24 0.24 -9.59
C LEU A 311 4.65 -0.68 -8.52
N TRP A 312 4.25 -1.88 -8.93
CA TRP A 312 3.65 -2.87 -8.03
C TRP A 312 4.61 -3.29 -6.93
N SER A 313 4.12 -3.28 -5.70
CA SER A 313 4.85 -3.69 -4.50
C SER A 313 4.63 -5.17 -4.21
N PRO A 314 5.52 -5.81 -3.45
CA PRO A 314 5.35 -7.22 -3.10
C PRO A 314 4.10 -7.48 -2.25
N ASP A 315 3.42 -8.60 -2.48
CA ASP A 315 2.18 -8.96 -1.79
C ASP A 315 2.43 -9.38 -0.32
N ARG A 316 2.35 -8.40 0.58
CA ARG A 316 2.60 -8.62 2.01
C ARG A 316 1.60 -9.59 2.63
N LEU A 317 0.33 -9.55 2.23
CA LEU A 317 -0.71 -10.44 2.78
C LEU A 317 -0.40 -11.90 2.47
N LEU A 318 0.02 -12.19 1.23
CA LEU A 318 0.44 -13.53 0.84
C LEU A 318 1.66 -14.01 1.65
N TYR A 319 2.64 -13.14 1.88
CA TYR A 319 3.83 -13.53 2.64
C TYR A 319 3.55 -13.72 4.13
N LEU A 320 2.66 -12.92 4.72
CA LEU A 320 2.17 -13.12 6.09
C LEU A 320 1.42 -14.45 6.21
N ALA A 321 0.57 -14.80 5.24
CA ALA A 321 -0.06 -16.11 5.20
C ALA A 321 0.97 -17.25 5.09
N GLY A 322 2.02 -17.07 4.29
CA GLY A 322 3.11 -18.05 4.19
C GLY A 322 3.91 -18.22 5.50
N TYR A 323 4.05 -17.19 6.34
CA TYR A 323 4.62 -17.36 7.68
C TYR A 323 3.77 -18.34 8.53
N LEU A 324 2.45 -18.27 8.44
CA LEU A 324 1.56 -19.20 9.16
C LEU A 324 1.79 -20.65 8.70
N VAL A 325 1.98 -20.86 7.40
CA VAL A 325 2.29 -22.19 6.84
C VAL A 325 3.66 -22.68 7.32
N VAL A 326 4.69 -21.84 7.27
CA VAL A 326 6.04 -22.23 7.74
C VAL A 326 6.04 -22.52 9.24
N LEU A 327 5.34 -21.71 10.04
CA LEU A 327 5.17 -21.93 11.48
C LEU A 327 4.45 -23.25 11.76
N PHE A 328 3.41 -23.58 11.00
CA PHE A 328 2.71 -24.86 11.12
C PHE A 328 3.64 -26.03 10.82
N VAL A 329 4.38 -25.99 9.70
CA VAL A 329 5.36 -27.03 9.34
C VAL A 329 6.43 -27.18 10.42
N CYS A 330 6.97 -26.06 10.93
CA CYS A 330 7.97 -26.07 12.00
C CYS A 330 7.42 -26.67 13.29
N THR A 331 6.16 -26.39 13.62
CA THR A 331 5.46 -26.97 14.78
C THR A 331 5.35 -28.47 14.62
N VAL A 332 4.84 -28.96 13.48
CA VAL A 332 4.71 -30.40 13.19
C VAL A 332 6.08 -31.12 13.25
N LEU A 333 7.14 -30.52 12.71
CA LEU A 333 8.50 -31.05 12.80
C LEU A 333 9.00 -31.18 14.26
N CYS A 334 8.57 -30.27 15.13
CA CYS A 334 8.97 -30.23 16.54
C CYS A 334 8.02 -31.00 17.47
N LEU A 335 6.79 -31.33 17.06
CA LEU A 335 5.80 -32.04 17.90
C LEU A 335 6.33 -33.35 18.50
N PRO A 336 7.01 -34.26 17.75
CA PRO A 336 7.53 -35.48 18.34
C PRO A 336 8.65 -35.22 19.37
N ALA A 337 9.39 -34.13 19.20
CA ALA A 337 10.42 -33.71 20.15
C ALA A 337 9.81 -33.09 21.43
N ALA A 338 8.72 -32.32 21.30
CA ALA A 338 7.98 -31.76 22.42
C ALA A 338 7.27 -32.87 23.22
N TRP A 339 6.61 -33.82 22.54
CA TRP A 339 5.96 -34.97 23.16
C TRP A 339 6.94 -35.84 23.97
N GLN A 340 8.14 -36.10 23.43
CA GLN A 340 9.19 -36.83 24.15
C GLN A 340 9.69 -36.07 25.38
N LEU A 341 9.78 -34.73 25.31
CA LEU A 341 10.15 -33.90 26.46
C LEU A 341 9.06 -33.97 27.53
N CYS A 342 7.78 -33.83 27.17
CA CYS A 342 6.64 -33.96 28.09
C CYS A 342 6.61 -35.32 28.79
N ILE A 343 6.87 -36.42 28.06
CA ILE A 343 6.98 -37.76 28.66
C ILE A 343 8.16 -37.83 29.63
N SER A 344 9.31 -37.26 29.28
CA SER A 344 10.50 -37.28 30.15
C SER A 344 10.30 -36.48 31.44
N VAL A 345 9.63 -35.32 31.34
CA VAL A 345 9.26 -34.47 32.49
C VAL A 345 8.22 -35.18 33.33
N TRP A 346 7.18 -35.76 32.73
CA TRP A 346 6.16 -36.53 33.46
C TRP A 346 6.76 -37.72 34.22
N ARG A 347 7.71 -38.44 33.62
CA ARG A 347 8.44 -39.53 34.30
C ARG A 347 9.32 -39.06 35.45
N HIS A 348 9.82 -37.83 35.40
CA HIS A 348 10.61 -37.23 36.47
C HIS A 348 9.74 -36.79 37.66
N PHE A 349 8.54 -36.25 37.38
CA PHE A 349 7.59 -35.81 38.42
C PHE A 349 6.64 -36.91 38.92
N CYS A 350 6.52 -38.04 38.22
CA CYS A 350 5.73 -39.21 38.64
C CYS A 350 6.57 -40.51 38.59
N PRO A 351 7.55 -40.68 39.48
CA PRO A 351 8.31 -41.92 39.57
C PRO A 351 7.43 -43.02 40.19
N GLY A 352 6.84 -43.91 39.38
CA GLY A 352 6.20 -45.11 39.96
C GLY A 352 5.09 -45.85 39.20
N LYS A 353 4.66 -45.46 37.98
CA LYS A 353 3.65 -46.26 37.24
C LYS A 353 4.26 -46.94 36.00
N PRO A 354 4.38 -48.28 35.96
CA PRO A 354 4.79 -48.99 34.76
C PRO A 354 3.63 -48.99 33.75
N SER A 355 3.89 -48.46 32.55
CA SER A 355 2.98 -48.56 31.41
C SER A 355 2.99 -49.99 30.87
N ARG A 356 2.15 -50.88 31.43
CA ARG A 356 1.76 -52.14 30.77
C ARG A 356 0.67 -51.85 29.74
N PHE A 357 1.06 -51.40 28.56
CA PHE A 357 0.27 -51.55 27.34
C PHE A 357 1.29 -51.82 26.23
N TYR A 358 1.08 -52.89 25.47
CA TYR A 358 1.95 -53.56 24.50
C TYR A 358 2.67 -54.81 25.03
N GLY A 359 2.07 -55.97 24.72
CA GLY A 359 2.69 -57.28 24.87
C GLY A 359 1.81 -58.35 25.52
N GLY A 360 0.53 -58.45 25.11
CA GLY A 360 -0.30 -59.60 25.45
C GLY A 360 -0.28 -60.60 24.30
N SER A 361 0.65 -61.54 24.32
CA SER A 361 0.59 -62.77 23.54
C SER A 361 -0.66 -63.56 23.95
N LEU A 362 -1.58 -63.74 23.01
CA LEU A 362 -2.72 -64.65 23.13
C LEU A 362 -2.24 -66.11 22.98
N LEU A 363 -2.84 -66.99 23.79
CA LEU A 363 -2.66 -68.45 23.96
C LEU A 363 -1.66 -68.87 25.05
N PRO A 364 -2.02 -69.82 25.93
CA PRO A 364 -2.77 -71.04 25.61
C PRO A 364 -3.94 -71.41 26.56
N LEU A 365 -4.60 -72.53 26.23
CA LEU A 365 -5.48 -73.40 27.05
C LEU A 365 -6.99 -73.33 26.77
N LEU A 366 -7.41 -74.09 25.75
CA LEU A 366 -8.62 -74.90 25.83
C LEU A 366 -8.18 -76.37 25.99
N ARG A 367 -8.42 -76.88 27.19
CA ARG A 367 -8.76 -78.27 27.47
C ARG A 367 -10.13 -78.24 28.12
#